data_AF-A0A6A2WQQ6-F1
#
_entry.id   AF-A0A6A2WQQ6-F1
#
_cell.length_a   1.000
_cell.length_b   1.000
_cell.length_c   1.000
_cell.angle_alpha   90.00
_cell.angle_beta   90.00
_cell.angle_gamma   90.00
#
_symmetry.space_group_name_H-M   'P 1'
#
loop_
_entity.id
_entity.type
_entity.pdbx_description
1 polymer ?
#
loop_
_entity_poly.entity_id
_entity_poly.type
_entity_poly.pdbx_seq_one_letter_code
_entity_poly.pdbx_strand_id
1 'polypeptide(L)'
;MAETMSAGKFQKKCLAKVKRTFLGPHLYATVDLDKERVARTTISHWAVLIGRAYLPVKDIIDGSTVTPDLQILDEEQKPIPGQSIIHIRMQFKSVTVYQDANILDRFKPKIHLSGGMSYEPHRCWDDIFEAIDKAKHFIYITGCFIGGLDLCDGRYDTQDHLLFGTLNDIHHDDFHQPNFAYSSIKKGGPREPWHDIHCKLEGPVAWDVLYNFEQRWLRQARFKKHLLFPRSKLKEVTVGPQKNLPLDHSETWCVQLFRSIDDGAVVGFPEKIELAKKLDLISGKNTFIEQSIQDAHINAIRRSKELYLQGIPDSGPIQAILDWQRRTIEMMYRDVAQALQNKGLNSHPRDYLAFYCLGNRETKKTEEYTPKEKPDTNSDYGRSQQSLRFMIYVHSKMMIVDDEYIIIGSANINERSMAGSRDSEIAMGAFQPGF
;
A
#
# COMPACT_ATOMS: atom_id res chain seq x y z
N MET A 1 -15.37 0.51 -54.27
CA MET A 1 -15.17 -0.76 -53.54
C MET A 1 -13.71 -0.86 -53.16
N ALA A 2 -13.47 -1.42 -51.96
CA ALA A 2 -12.21 -1.53 -51.21
C ALA A 2 -11.82 -0.30 -50.38
N GLU A 3 -12.55 -0.11 -49.27
CA GLU A 3 -12.02 0.52 -48.06
C GLU A 3 -11.00 -0.43 -47.41
N THR A 4 -9.85 0.11 -47.01
CA THR A 4 -8.84 -0.58 -46.19
C THR A 4 -9.09 -0.20 -44.73
N MET A 5 -9.58 -1.15 -43.93
CA MET A 5 -9.80 -0.96 -42.49
C MET A 5 -8.47 -0.90 -41.73
N SER A 6 -8.34 0.15 -40.92
CA SER A 6 -7.22 0.40 -40.02
C SER A 6 -7.18 -0.59 -38.85
N ALA A 7 -5.98 -1.07 -38.52
CA ALA A 7 -5.70 -1.77 -37.26
C ALA A 7 -5.99 -0.83 -36.07
N GLY A 8 -7.04 -1.15 -35.31
CA GLY A 8 -7.42 -0.44 -34.10
C GLY A 8 -6.33 -0.54 -33.03
N LYS A 9 -5.68 0.58 -32.74
CA LYS A 9 -4.99 0.79 -31.47
C LYS A 9 -6.03 0.69 -30.35
N PHE A 10 -5.92 -0.35 -29.53
CA PHE A 10 -6.57 -0.45 -28.24
C PHE A 10 -6.16 0.78 -27.40
N GLN A 11 -7.03 1.79 -27.35
CA GLN A 11 -6.89 2.89 -26.40
C GLN A 11 -7.08 2.29 -24.99
N LYS A 12 -5.97 2.07 -24.27
CA LYS A 12 -5.99 1.88 -22.82
C LYS A 12 -6.60 3.15 -22.20
N LYS A 13 -7.91 3.13 -21.96
CA LYS A 13 -8.61 4.17 -21.19
C LYS A 13 -8.19 4.03 -19.73
N CYS A 14 -7.39 4.96 -19.21
CA CYS A 14 -7.18 5.08 -17.76
C CYS A 14 -8.50 5.52 -17.12
N LEU A 15 -9.27 4.56 -16.62
CA LEU A 15 -10.50 4.76 -15.84
C LEU A 15 -10.25 4.32 -14.41
N ALA A 16 -9.35 5.00 -13.70
CA ALA A 16 -9.38 4.96 -12.24
C ALA A 16 -10.71 5.61 -11.82
N LYS A 17 -11.68 4.79 -11.40
CA LYS A 17 -12.75 5.32 -10.55
C LYS A 17 -12.05 5.83 -9.29
N VAL A 18 -11.90 7.15 -9.20
CA VAL A 18 -11.53 7.83 -7.95
C VAL A 18 -12.68 7.58 -6.98
N LYS A 19 -12.55 6.54 -6.14
CA LYS A 19 -13.49 6.26 -5.05
C LYS A 19 -13.20 7.21 -3.90
N ARG A 20 -14.24 7.81 -3.33
CA ARG A 20 -14.12 8.72 -2.18
C ARG A 20 -13.81 7.86 -0.96
N THR A 21 -12.65 8.02 -0.36
CA THR A 21 -12.39 7.48 0.99
C THR A 21 -13.00 8.42 2.04
N PHE A 22 -13.17 7.93 3.28
CA PHE A 22 -13.73 8.75 4.36
C PHE A 22 -12.77 9.88 4.81
N LEU A 23 -11.45 9.71 4.61
CA LEU A 23 -10.49 10.81 4.72
C LEU A 23 -10.71 11.90 3.64
N GLY A 24 -11.68 11.72 2.75
CA GLY A 24 -11.92 12.53 1.57
C GLY A 24 -10.94 12.20 0.45
N PRO A 25 -11.24 12.59 -0.80
CA PRO A 25 -10.21 12.71 -1.81
C PRO A 25 -9.36 13.93 -1.44
N HIS A 26 -8.21 13.73 -0.80
CA HIS A 26 -7.15 14.73 -0.85
C HIS A 26 -6.24 14.46 -2.05
N LEU A 27 -6.86 14.30 -3.22
CA LEU A 27 -6.31 14.86 -4.45
C LEU A 27 -6.60 16.37 -4.38
N TYR A 28 -5.61 17.21 -4.65
CA TYR A 28 -5.63 18.65 -4.35
C TYR A 28 -6.52 19.47 -5.31
N ALA A 29 -7.80 19.14 -5.41
CA ALA A 29 -8.79 19.86 -6.19
C ALA A 29 -9.61 20.80 -5.28
N THR A 30 -9.37 22.11 -5.38
CA THR A 30 -10.23 23.13 -4.77
C THR A 30 -11.52 23.30 -5.56
N VAL A 31 -12.67 23.08 -4.92
CA VAL A 31 -13.97 23.51 -5.43
C VAL A 31 -14.32 24.81 -4.70
N ASP A 32 -14.36 25.94 -5.42
CA ASP A 32 -15.00 27.17 -4.94
C ASP A 32 -16.47 27.11 -5.38
N LEU A 33 -17.39 27.11 -4.42
CA LEU A 33 -18.82 27.29 -4.70
C LEU A 33 -19.18 28.72 -4.35
N ASP A 34 -19.65 29.45 -5.35
CA ASP A 34 -20.11 30.83 -5.24
C ASP A 34 -21.22 30.95 -4.19
N LYS A 35 -20.97 31.77 -3.16
CA LYS A 35 -21.85 31.95 -1.99
C LYS A 35 -23.21 32.54 -2.36
N GLU A 36 -23.36 33.18 -3.52
CA GLU A 36 -24.62 33.81 -3.91
C GLU A 36 -25.64 32.84 -4.53
N ARG A 37 -25.23 31.62 -4.91
CA ARG A 37 -26.13 30.62 -5.54
C ARG A 37 -26.79 29.63 -4.58
N VAL A 38 -26.52 29.73 -3.27
CA VAL A 38 -27.11 28.86 -2.21
C VAL A 38 -28.28 29.53 -1.48
N ALA A 39 -28.77 30.68 -1.97
CA ALA A 39 -29.98 31.29 -1.44
C ALA A 39 -31.21 30.85 -2.25
N ARG A 40 -32.17 30.21 -1.55
CA ARG A 40 -33.52 29.77 -1.98
C ARG A 40 -33.61 28.36 -2.54
N THR A 41 -33.55 27.36 -1.66
CA THR A 41 -34.56 26.29 -1.70
C THR A 41 -34.79 25.72 -0.31
N THR A 42 -36.04 25.70 0.08
CA THR A 42 -36.58 25.17 1.32
C THR A 42 -36.18 23.71 1.50
N ILE A 43 -35.84 23.33 2.74
CA ILE A 43 -35.46 21.99 3.16
C ILE A 43 -36.62 21.00 2.91
N SER A 44 -36.48 20.04 1.99
CA SER A 44 -37.22 18.77 1.97
C SER A 44 -36.60 17.65 1.06
N HIS A 45 -36.43 16.47 1.65
CA HIS A 45 -36.58 15.08 1.15
C HIS A 45 -35.79 14.40 0.00
N TRP A 46 -34.98 14.99 -0.87
CA TRP A 46 -34.35 14.17 -1.94
C TRP A 46 -32.94 14.65 -2.35
N ALA A 47 -31.90 13.87 -2.07
CA ALA A 47 -30.56 14.13 -2.62
C ALA A 47 -30.43 13.49 -4.00
N VAL A 48 -30.49 14.30 -5.05
CA VAL A 48 -30.37 13.91 -6.46
C VAL A 48 -28.90 13.94 -6.89
N LEU A 49 -28.44 12.96 -7.69
CA LEU A 49 -27.17 13.06 -8.40
C LEU A 49 -27.23 14.27 -9.33
N ILE A 50 -26.45 15.31 -9.03
CA ILE A 50 -26.45 16.55 -9.83
C ILE A 50 -25.77 16.31 -11.19
N GLY A 51 -24.72 15.50 -11.25
CA GLY A 51 -24.05 15.07 -12.49
C GLY A 51 -22.58 14.66 -12.29
N ARG A 52 -21.88 14.35 -13.38
CA ARG A 52 -20.50 13.83 -13.45
C ARG A 52 -19.67 14.68 -14.41
N ALA A 53 -18.44 15.03 -14.03
CA ALA A 53 -17.50 15.74 -14.89
C ALA A 53 -16.35 14.82 -15.31
N TYR A 54 -15.83 14.99 -16.51
CA TYR A 54 -14.84 14.08 -17.11
C TYR A 54 -13.62 14.87 -17.60
N LEU A 55 -12.43 14.52 -17.10
CA LEU A 55 -11.15 15.03 -17.59
C LEU A 55 -10.49 13.95 -18.46
N PRO A 56 -10.32 14.18 -19.77
CA PRO A 56 -9.64 13.23 -20.65
C PRO A 56 -8.19 13.04 -20.23
N VAL A 57 -7.75 11.78 -20.13
CA VAL A 57 -6.39 11.41 -19.70
C VAL A 57 -5.32 12.04 -20.59
N LYS A 58 -5.59 12.16 -21.89
CA LYS A 58 -4.72 12.85 -22.87
C LYS A 58 -4.40 14.31 -22.50
N ASP A 59 -5.23 14.94 -21.68
CA ASP A 59 -5.07 16.34 -21.30
C ASP A 59 -4.22 16.49 -20.02
N ILE A 60 -3.91 15.39 -19.32
CA ILE A 60 -3.03 15.35 -18.13
C ILE A 60 -1.78 14.48 -18.32
N ILE A 61 -1.71 13.71 -19.43
CA ILE A 61 -0.64 12.74 -19.70
C ILE A 61 0.71 13.40 -19.99
N ASP A 62 0.72 14.70 -20.30
CA ASP A 62 1.95 15.47 -20.53
C ASP A 62 2.52 16.07 -19.22
N GLY A 63 1.87 15.82 -18.08
CA GLY A 63 2.30 16.31 -16.77
C GLY A 63 2.08 17.81 -16.55
N SER A 64 1.36 18.51 -17.43
CA SER A 64 1.01 19.92 -17.26
C SER A 64 0.09 20.11 -16.06
N THR A 65 0.24 21.23 -15.35
CA THR A 65 -0.78 21.64 -14.38
C THR A 65 -2.06 21.98 -15.16
N VAL A 66 -3.07 21.12 -15.06
CA VAL A 66 -4.37 21.40 -15.67
C VAL A 66 -5.29 21.99 -14.60
N THR A 67 -5.86 23.14 -14.92
CA THR A 67 -6.96 23.74 -14.15
C THR A 67 -8.20 23.84 -15.03
N PRO A 68 -8.79 22.71 -15.45
CA PRO A 68 -9.85 22.73 -16.42
C PRO A 68 -11.18 23.05 -15.74
N ASP A 69 -11.96 23.88 -16.41
CA ASP A 69 -13.36 24.11 -16.13
C ASP A 69 -14.16 22.97 -16.75
N LEU A 70 -14.47 21.94 -15.95
CA LEU A 70 -15.17 20.78 -16.47
C LEU A 70 -16.68 20.95 -16.33
N GLN A 71 -17.41 20.78 -17.43
CA GLN A 71 -18.86 20.74 -17.38
C GLN A 71 -19.33 19.50 -16.62
N ILE A 72 -20.33 19.71 -15.77
CA ILE A 72 -21.04 18.64 -15.10
C ILE A 72 -22.09 18.09 -16.08
N LEU A 73 -22.06 16.78 -16.31
CA LEU A 73 -22.93 16.05 -17.24
C LEU A 73 -23.92 15.13 -16.51
N ASP A 74 -25.06 14.84 -17.11
CA ASP A 74 -26.03 13.85 -16.61
C ASP A 74 -25.58 12.39 -16.87
N GLU A 75 -26.50 11.43 -16.70
CA GLU A 75 -26.21 10.00 -16.89
C GLU A 75 -26.03 9.63 -18.37
N GLU A 76 -26.61 10.41 -19.28
CA GLU A 76 -26.53 10.30 -20.73
C GLU A 76 -25.35 11.10 -21.33
N GLN A 77 -24.48 11.66 -20.48
CA GLN A 77 -23.34 12.51 -20.85
C GLN A 77 -23.72 13.84 -21.53
N LYS A 78 -24.89 14.39 -21.23
CA LYS A 78 -25.28 15.73 -21.68
C LYS A 78 -25.04 16.76 -20.57
N PRO A 79 -24.63 18.00 -20.89
CA PRO A 79 -24.44 19.04 -19.87
C PRO A 79 -25.72 19.32 -19.08
N ILE A 80 -25.59 19.41 -17.76
CA ILE A 80 -26.75 19.69 -16.91
C ILE A 80 -27.23 21.14 -17.06
N PRO A 81 -28.52 21.44 -16.82
CA PRO A 81 -29.05 22.79 -16.95
C PRO A 81 -28.31 23.81 -16.06
N GLY A 82 -27.93 24.96 -16.63
CA GLY A 82 -27.37 26.10 -15.87
C GLY A 82 -25.85 26.32 -15.96
N GLN A 83 -25.15 25.63 -16.88
CA GLN A 83 -23.69 25.74 -17.12
C GLN A 83 -22.86 25.49 -15.84
N SER A 84 -23.24 24.49 -15.06
CA SER A 84 -22.50 24.11 -13.86
C SER A 84 -21.13 23.55 -14.26
N ILE A 85 -20.08 24.22 -13.79
CA ILE A 85 -18.69 23.90 -14.04
C ILE A 85 -18.07 23.47 -12.70
N ILE A 86 -17.21 22.45 -12.75
CA ILE A 86 -16.34 22.07 -11.63
C ILE A 86 -14.91 22.46 -11.95
N HIS A 87 -14.29 23.23 -11.05
CA HIS A 87 -12.88 23.58 -11.12
C HIS A 87 -12.06 22.49 -10.42
N ILE A 88 -11.04 21.96 -11.10
CA ILE A 88 -10.16 20.91 -10.56
C ILE A 88 -8.70 21.39 -10.66
N ARG A 89 -7.88 21.09 -9.64
CA ARG A 89 -6.42 21.25 -9.63
C ARG A 89 -5.81 19.92 -9.16
N MET A 90 -4.66 19.52 -9.69
CA MET A 90 -3.95 18.29 -9.28
C MET A 90 -2.50 18.62 -8.92
N GLN A 91 -1.96 18.00 -7.87
CA GLN A 91 -0.61 18.30 -7.35
C GLN A 91 0.12 17.05 -6.86
N PHE A 92 1.45 17.05 -7.02
CA PHE A 92 2.32 15.88 -7.08
C PHE A 92 3.55 16.04 -6.16
N LYS A 93 4.01 14.97 -5.49
CA LYS A 93 5.25 14.92 -4.67
C LYS A 93 5.83 13.49 -4.55
N SER A 94 7.05 13.34 -4.02
CA SER A 94 7.87 12.12 -3.98
C SER A 94 7.27 10.97 -3.16
N VAL A 95 7.39 9.76 -3.71
CA VAL A 95 7.30 8.50 -2.97
C VAL A 95 8.68 7.87 -3.00
N THR A 96 9.18 7.48 -1.82
CA THR A 96 10.37 6.62 -1.73
C THR A 96 9.92 5.21 -1.40
N VAL A 97 10.27 4.25 -2.26
CA VAL A 97 9.99 2.83 -2.04
C VAL A 97 11.22 2.18 -1.42
N TYR A 98 11.01 1.45 -0.34
CA TYR A 98 12.07 0.73 0.36
C TYR A 98 11.94 -0.77 0.16
N GLN A 99 13.05 -1.39 -0.22
CA GLN A 99 13.25 -2.82 -0.17
C GLN A 99 13.94 -3.14 1.17
N ASP A 100 13.29 -3.98 1.98
CA ASP A 100 13.75 -4.38 3.31
C ASP A 100 13.99 -3.20 4.27
N ALA A 101 14.49 -3.48 5.47
CA ALA A 101 14.77 -2.42 6.45
C ALA A 101 16.01 -1.60 6.08
N ASN A 102 16.99 -2.23 5.42
CA ASN A 102 18.22 -1.60 4.99
C ASN A 102 18.77 -2.24 3.70
N ILE A 103 19.64 -1.52 2.99
CA ILE A 103 20.33 -1.99 1.78
C ILE A 103 21.83 -1.72 1.91
N LEU A 104 22.64 -2.72 1.61
CA LEU A 104 24.10 -2.65 1.74
C LEU A 104 24.72 -1.84 0.59
N ASP A 105 25.75 -1.03 0.85
CA ASP A 105 26.43 -0.17 -0.15
C ASP A 105 26.89 -0.90 -1.42
N ARG A 106 27.23 -2.19 -1.29
CA ARG A 106 27.66 -3.02 -2.42
C ARG A 106 26.53 -3.35 -3.40
N PHE A 107 25.28 -3.24 -2.96
CA PHE A 107 24.12 -3.54 -3.78
C PHE A 107 23.80 -2.34 -4.66
N LYS A 108 24.34 -2.39 -5.89
CA LYS A 108 24.18 -1.35 -6.91
C LYS A 108 23.65 -1.99 -8.20
N PRO A 109 22.34 -2.28 -8.26
CA PRO A 109 21.76 -2.92 -9.44
C PRO A 109 21.86 -1.99 -10.65
N LYS A 110 22.25 -2.54 -11.80
CA LYS A 110 22.35 -1.79 -13.06
C LYS A 110 20.99 -1.72 -13.76
N ILE A 111 20.02 -1.06 -13.13
CA ILE A 111 18.67 -0.87 -13.65
C ILE A 111 18.59 0.55 -14.22
N HIS A 112 18.39 0.65 -15.53
CA HIS A 112 18.27 1.93 -16.23
C HIS A 112 16.81 2.35 -16.24
N LEU A 113 16.56 3.61 -15.87
CA LEU A 113 15.25 4.23 -15.88
C LEU A 113 15.10 5.13 -17.12
N SER A 114 13.86 5.52 -17.38
CA SER A 114 13.54 6.58 -18.32
C SER A 114 14.30 7.88 -17.99
N GLY A 115 14.54 8.72 -19.00
CA GLY A 115 15.32 9.96 -18.84
C GLY A 115 16.84 9.76 -18.68
N GLY A 116 17.35 8.53 -18.84
CA GLY A 116 18.79 8.23 -18.74
C GLY A 116 19.30 8.09 -17.31
N MET A 117 18.39 8.01 -16.33
CA MET A 117 18.71 7.83 -14.92
C MET A 117 19.00 6.35 -14.61
N SER A 118 19.66 6.09 -13.48
CA SER A 118 19.80 4.74 -12.92
C SER A 118 18.99 4.63 -11.64
N TYR A 119 18.40 3.47 -11.40
CA TYR A 119 17.73 3.19 -10.14
C TYR A 119 18.75 3.14 -9.01
N GLU A 120 18.50 3.93 -7.96
CA GLU A 120 19.29 3.92 -6.73
C GLU A 120 18.40 3.44 -5.58
N PRO A 121 18.81 2.39 -4.84
CA PRO A 121 18.04 1.91 -3.69
C PRO A 121 18.14 2.87 -2.50
N HIS A 122 17.06 2.96 -1.73
CA HIS A 122 16.99 3.76 -0.50
C HIS A 122 16.96 2.88 0.75
N ARG A 123 17.29 3.45 1.92
CA ARG A 123 17.41 2.73 3.20
C ARG A 123 16.31 3.14 4.17
N CYS A 124 15.39 2.22 4.46
CA CYS A 124 14.19 2.50 5.24
C CYS A 124 14.52 3.00 6.66
N TRP A 125 15.27 2.19 7.43
CA TRP A 125 15.53 2.51 8.83
C TRP A 125 16.51 3.66 9.03
N ASP A 126 17.42 3.91 8.08
CA ASP A 126 18.26 5.11 8.08
C ASP A 126 17.39 6.37 7.92
N ASP A 127 16.45 6.38 6.97
CA ASP A 127 15.53 7.50 6.75
C ASP A 127 14.54 7.69 7.92
N ILE A 128 14.06 6.60 8.53
CA ILE A 128 13.22 6.65 9.73
C ILE A 128 14.01 7.22 10.92
N PHE A 129 15.24 6.73 11.14
CA PHE A 129 16.12 7.23 12.19
C PHE A 129 16.37 8.72 12.02
N GLU A 130 16.71 9.15 10.80
CA GLU A 130 16.93 10.56 10.48
C GLU A 130 15.67 11.40 10.72
N ALA A 131 14.49 10.91 10.31
CA ALA A 131 13.23 11.60 10.52
C ALA A 131 12.88 11.76 12.00
N ILE A 132 13.18 10.77 12.83
CA ILE A 132 12.96 10.81 14.29
C ILE A 132 13.97 11.76 14.94
N ASP A 133 15.27 11.62 14.65
CA ASP A 133 16.34 12.41 15.24
C ASP A 133 16.21 13.91 14.94
N LYS A 134 15.80 14.25 13.71
CA LYS A 134 15.63 15.65 13.28
C LYS A 134 14.30 16.28 13.70
N ALA A 135 13.39 15.54 14.34
CA ALA A 135 12.08 16.05 14.72
C ALA A 135 12.17 17.08 15.87
N LYS A 136 11.76 18.33 15.61
CA LYS A 136 11.88 19.45 16.59
C LYS A 136 10.67 19.68 17.49
N HIS A 137 9.48 19.26 17.06
CA HIS A 137 8.22 19.59 17.75
C HIS A 137 7.28 18.40 17.87
N PHE A 138 7.19 17.64 16.79
CA PHE A 138 6.33 16.48 16.67
C PHE A 138 7.03 15.50 15.74
N ILE A 139 7.04 14.22 16.11
CA ILE A 139 7.39 13.15 15.19
C ILE A 139 6.26 13.16 14.16
N TYR A 140 6.59 13.50 12.91
CA TYR A 140 5.75 13.66 11.72
C TYR A 140 5.73 15.11 11.21
N ILE A 141 5.81 15.24 9.88
CA ILE A 141 5.40 16.37 9.01
C ILE A 141 6.46 16.78 7.96
N THR A 142 7.60 16.10 7.85
CA THR A 142 8.42 16.16 6.62
C THR A 142 8.18 14.96 5.70
N GLY A 143 8.01 13.77 6.28
CA GLY A 143 7.55 12.55 5.61
C GLY A 143 6.82 11.61 6.58
N CYS A 144 5.90 10.82 6.07
CA CYS A 144 5.21 9.76 6.80
C CYS A 144 5.60 8.39 6.22
N PHE A 145 5.73 7.39 7.08
CA PHE A 145 6.15 6.05 6.69
C PHE A 145 4.96 5.10 6.84
N ILE A 146 4.66 4.32 5.81
CA ILE A 146 3.69 3.23 5.87
C ILE A 146 4.21 2.01 5.11
N GLY A 147 3.82 0.81 5.53
CA GLY A 147 4.28 -0.44 4.93
C GLY A 147 4.14 -1.63 5.88
N GLY A 148 4.90 -2.69 5.62
CA GLY A 148 4.87 -3.91 6.42
C GLY A 148 5.84 -3.91 7.62
N LEU A 149 6.88 -3.05 7.60
CA LEU A 149 7.90 -3.01 8.65
C LEU A 149 7.42 -2.28 9.91
N ASP A 150 7.26 -3.04 10.99
CA ASP A 150 7.18 -2.53 12.35
C ASP A 150 8.59 -2.22 12.91
N LEU A 151 8.68 -1.25 13.83
CA LEU A 151 9.91 -0.96 14.59
C LEU A 151 10.02 -1.89 15.80
N CYS A 152 10.34 -3.17 15.55
CA CYS A 152 10.49 -4.20 16.58
C CYS A 152 11.50 -5.29 16.16
N ASP A 153 11.71 -6.27 17.04
CA ASP A 153 12.69 -7.34 16.92
C ASP A 153 12.48 -8.18 15.65
N GLY A 154 13.59 -8.56 14.99
CA GLY A 154 13.62 -9.43 13.83
C GLY A 154 13.28 -8.79 12.50
N ARG A 155 12.92 -7.50 12.47
CA ARG A 155 12.53 -6.78 11.24
C ARG A 155 13.71 -6.17 10.51
N TYR A 156 14.82 -5.93 11.21
CA TYR A 156 16.03 -5.45 10.56
C TYR A 156 16.56 -6.57 9.66
N ASP A 157 16.77 -6.26 8.38
CA ASP A 157 17.41 -7.16 7.44
C ASP A 157 17.89 -6.38 6.22
N THR A 158 18.65 -7.06 5.36
CA THR A 158 19.11 -6.54 4.07
C THR A 158 18.81 -7.53 2.96
N GLN A 159 19.01 -7.10 1.71
CA GLN A 159 18.75 -7.91 0.51
C GLN A 159 19.50 -9.25 0.45
N ASP A 160 20.54 -9.43 1.27
CA ASP A 160 21.30 -10.68 1.33
C ASP A 160 20.60 -11.77 2.17
N HIS A 161 19.68 -11.39 3.07
CA HIS A 161 18.87 -12.28 3.89
C HIS A 161 19.64 -13.47 4.50
N LEU A 162 20.76 -13.16 5.15
CA LEU A 162 21.67 -14.18 5.66
C LEU A 162 21.05 -14.94 6.83
N LEU A 163 21.24 -16.27 6.82
CA LEU A 163 20.77 -17.24 7.80
C LEU A 163 21.71 -17.39 8.99
N PHE A 164 23.02 -17.43 8.71
CA PHE A 164 24.07 -17.65 9.71
C PHE A 164 25.11 -16.53 9.71
N GLY A 165 25.37 -15.92 8.55
CA GLY A 165 26.47 -14.97 8.36
C GLY A 165 26.44 -13.70 9.23
N THR A 166 25.30 -13.34 9.81
CA THR A 166 25.11 -12.11 10.63
C THR A 166 24.93 -12.41 12.11
N LEU A 167 24.99 -13.67 12.53
CA LEU A 167 24.73 -14.08 13.91
C LEU A 167 25.83 -13.65 14.89
N ASN A 168 27.01 -13.28 14.38
CA ASN A 168 28.11 -12.71 15.18
C ASN A 168 28.16 -11.17 15.13
N ASP A 169 27.13 -10.52 14.57
CA ASP A 169 27.10 -9.10 14.28
C ASP A 169 25.68 -8.54 14.51
N ILE A 170 25.07 -7.87 13.52
CA ILE A 170 23.80 -7.15 13.61
C ILE A 170 22.62 -7.97 14.16
N HIS A 171 22.60 -9.30 14.00
CA HIS A 171 21.52 -10.16 14.46
C HIS A 171 21.86 -10.95 15.73
N HIS A 172 23.00 -10.68 16.38
CA HIS A 172 23.37 -11.37 17.62
C HIS A 172 22.36 -11.07 18.74
N ASP A 173 22.02 -9.79 18.91
CA ASP A 173 21.07 -9.30 19.93
C ASP A 173 19.64 -9.14 19.39
N ASP A 174 19.44 -9.44 18.10
CA ASP A 174 18.14 -9.41 17.40
C ASP A 174 17.83 -10.75 16.69
N PHE A 175 18.15 -11.85 17.36
CA PHE A 175 17.90 -13.19 16.81
C PHE A 175 16.40 -13.53 16.80
N HIS A 176 15.79 -13.52 15.62
CA HIS A 176 14.39 -13.89 15.42
C HIS A 176 14.26 -15.28 14.76
N GLN A 177 13.55 -16.21 15.40
CA GLN A 177 13.24 -17.53 14.83
C GLN A 177 12.01 -18.15 15.53
N PRO A 178 10.78 -17.76 15.15
CA PRO A 178 9.56 -18.23 15.80
C PRO A 178 9.14 -19.64 15.37
N ASN A 179 9.71 -20.19 14.29
CA ASN A 179 9.27 -21.47 13.72
C ASN A 179 9.74 -22.70 14.52
N PHE A 180 10.73 -22.54 15.38
CA PHE A 180 11.26 -23.63 16.19
C PHE A 180 11.04 -23.37 17.67
N ALA A 181 10.50 -24.36 18.38
CA ALA A 181 10.41 -24.31 19.82
C ALA A 181 11.81 -24.18 20.46
N TYR A 182 11.95 -23.28 21.42
CA TYR A 182 13.20 -23.04 22.16
C TYR A 182 14.40 -22.66 21.28
N SER A 183 14.15 -22.02 20.13
CA SER A 183 15.17 -21.36 19.32
C SER A 183 15.90 -20.30 20.13
N SER A 184 17.21 -20.16 19.91
CA SER A 184 17.99 -19.10 20.55
C SER A 184 19.33 -18.91 19.86
N ILE A 185 19.88 -17.70 19.97
CA ILE A 185 21.23 -17.41 19.49
C ILE A 185 22.30 -18.34 20.10
N LYS A 186 22.08 -18.85 21.32
CA LYS A 186 23.00 -19.81 21.97
C LYS A 186 23.08 -21.15 21.24
N LYS A 187 22.00 -21.55 20.57
CA LYS A 187 21.89 -22.78 19.76
C LYS A 187 22.21 -22.56 18.29
N GLY A 188 22.39 -21.30 17.86
CA GLY A 188 22.81 -20.91 16.51
C GLY A 188 21.67 -20.79 15.50
N GLY A 189 22.02 -20.63 14.23
CA GLY A 189 21.03 -20.46 13.16
C GLY A 189 20.34 -21.75 12.72
N PRO A 190 19.49 -21.66 11.67
CA PRO A 190 19.22 -20.43 10.93
C PRO A 190 18.30 -19.49 11.74
N ARG A 191 18.58 -18.18 11.72
CA ARG A 191 17.51 -17.21 12.03
C ARG A 191 16.45 -17.23 10.92
N GLU A 192 15.34 -16.55 11.09
CA GLU A 192 14.37 -16.29 10.03
C GLU A 192 14.67 -14.93 9.38
N PRO A 193 15.15 -14.88 8.12
CA PRO A 193 15.25 -13.64 7.38
C PRO A 193 13.91 -12.98 7.12
N TRP A 194 13.92 -11.66 7.05
CA TRP A 194 12.71 -10.84 6.96
C TRP A 194 12.74 -10.02 5.67
N HIS A 195 12.01 -10.50 4.66
CA HIS A 195 11.78 -9.75 3.44
C HIS A 195 10.50 -8.93 3.57
N ASP A 196 10.60 -7.61 3.41
CA ASP A 196 9.46 -6.72 3.56
C ASP A 196 9.60 -5.45 2.71
N ILE A 197 8.50 -4.72 2.55
CA ILE A 197 8.43 -3.49 1.77
C ILE A 197 7.81 -2.37 2.61
N HIS A 198 8.37 -1.17 2.47
CA HIS A 198 7.87 0.04 3.11
C HIS A 198 7.94 1.22 2.15
N CYS A 199 7.26 2.32 2.46
CA CYS A 199 7.42 3.55 1.72
C CYS A 199 7.42 4.79 2.61
N LYS A 200 8.14 5.82 2.17
CA LYS A 200 8.06 7.18 2.69
C LYS A 200 7.21 8.01 1.76
N LEU A 201 6.27 8.71 2.37
CA LEU A 201 5.28 9.57 1.75
C LEU A 201 5.57 11.00 2.12
N GLU A 202 5.85 11.83 1.12
CA GLU A 202 6.09 13.25 1.32
C GLU A 202 4.98 14.10 0.71
N GLY A 203 4.78 15.27 1.31
CA GLY A 203 3.82 16.23 0.79
C GLY A 203 2.39 16.02 1.25
N PRO A 204 1.43 16.42 0.40
CA PRO A 204 0.02 16.17 0.57
C PRO A 204 -0.45 14.96 1.38
N VAL A 205 -0.08 13.78 0.92
CA VAL A 205 -0.58 12.51 1.45
C VAL A 205 -0.05 12.21 2.86
N ALA A 206 1.07 12.84 3.27
CA ALA A 206 1.53 12.77 4.65
C ALA A 206 0.50 13.36 5.64
N TRP A 207 -0.27 14.37 5.22
CA TRP A 207 -1.37 14.90 6.03
C TRP A 207 -2.54 13.92 6.17
N ASP A 208 -2.78 13.08 5.16
CA ASP A 208 -3.83 12.06 5.23
C ASP A 208 -3.46 10.95 6.22
N VAL A 209 -2.18 10.56 6.25
CA VAL A 209 -1.64 9.64 7.26
C VAL A 209 -1.76 10.23 8.67
N LEU A 210 -1.41 11.52 8.83
CA LEU A 210 -1.60 12.23 10.10
C LEU A 210 -3.08 12.29 10.49
N TYR A 211 -3.97 12.58 9.55
CA TYR A 211 -5.40 12.67 9.84
C TYR A 211 -5.97 11.31 10.27
N ASN A 212 -5.53 10.22 9.64
CA ASN A 212 -5.84 8.86 10.11
C ASN A 212 -5.39 8.64 11.56
N PHE A 213 -4.17 9.06 11.91
CA PHE A 213 -3.67 8.97 13.29
C PHE A 213 -4.52 9.78 14.28
N GLU A 214 -4.83 11.04 13.96
CA GLU A 214 -5.66 11.92 14.81
C GLU A 214 -7.05 11.31 15.04
N GLN A 215 -7.68 10.78 14.00
CA GLN A 215 -8.99 10.13 14.10
C GLN A 215 -8.98 8.95 15.07
N ARG A 216 -7.95 8.11 14.99
CA ARG A 216 -7.79 6.95 15.90
C ARG A 216 -7.48 7.39 17.32
N TRP A 217 -6.57 8.34 17.49
CA TRP A 217 -6.20 8.88 18.80
C TRP A 217 -7.41 9.44 19.53
N LEU A 218 -8.20 10.29 18.86
CA LEU A 218 -9.39 10.90 19.45
C LEU A 218 -10.48 9.88 19.81
N ARG A 219 -10.53 8.74 19.12
CA ARG A 219 -11.45 7.64 19.43
C ARG A 219 -10.97 6.78 20.59
N GLN A 220 -9.72 6.34 20.55
CA GLN A 220 -9.22 5.24 21.39
C GLN A 220 -8.38 5.73 22.59
N ALA A 221 -7.70 6.87 22.48
CA ALA A 221 -6.85 7.42 23.54
C ALA A 221 -7.66 8.21 24.59
N ARG A 222 -8.67 7.57 25.19
CA ARG A 222 -9.72 8.20 26.03
C ARG A 222 -9.20 9.25 27.03
N PHE A 223 -8.17 8.90 27.80
CA PHE A 223 -7.60 9.77 28.83
C PHE A 223 -6.38 10.58 28.36
N LYS A 224 -5.93 10.38 27.11
CA LYS A 224 -4.71 10.96 26.54
C LYS A 224 -4.99 11.90 25.36
N LYS A 225 -6.24 12.25 25.10
CA LYS A 225 -6.61 13.17 23.99
C LYS A 225 -5.89 14.52 24.07
N HIS A 226 -5.62 15.01 25.27
CA HIS A 226 -4.91 16.27 25.53
C HIS A 226 -3.42 16.22 25.14
N LEU A 227 -2.85 15.03 24.93
CA LEU A 227 -1.47 14.85 24.43
C LEU A 227 -1.39 14.96 22.91
N LEU A 228 -2.52 14.99 22.20
CA LEU A 228 -2.51 15.21 20.75
C LEU A 228 -2.03 16.64 20.48
N PHE A 229 -1.06 16.79 19.59
CA PHE A 229 -0.52 18.10 19.27
C PHE A 229 -1.62 19.01 18.69
N PRO A 230 -1.85 20.21 19.25
CA PRO A 230 -2.96 21.04 18.80
C PRO A 230 -2.80 21.47 17.34
N ARG A 231 -3.84 21.26 16.52
CA ARG A 231 -3.87 21.72 15.11
C ARG A 231 -3.62 23.22 14.95
N SER A 232 -3.98 24.05 15.94
CA SER A 232 -3.67 25.49 15.93
C SER A 232 -2.16 25.74 15.94
N LYS A 233 -1.44 25.11 16.88
CA LYS A 233 0.02 25.17 16.96
C LYS A 233 0.70 24.53 15.75
N LEU A 234 0.09 23.49 15.16
CA LEU A 234 0.63 22.85 13.97
C LEU A 234 0.69 23.79 12.77
N LYS A 235 -0.30 24.67 12.61
CA LYS A 235 -0.32 25.70 11.58
C LYS A 235 0.73 26.80 11.78
N GLU A 236 1.20 26.99 13.01
CA GLU A 236 2.22 27.99 13.35
C GLU A 236 3.64 27.49 13.05
N VAL A 237 3.87 26.18 13.16
CA VAL A 237 5.21 25.57 13.02
C VAL A 237 5.39 24.73 11.75
N THR A 238 4.32 24.50 10.99
CA THR A 238 4.35 23.73 9.74
C THR A 238 3.58 24.44 8.63
N VAL A 239 3.98 24.18 7.39
CA VAL A 239 3.18 24.61 6.25
C VAL A 239 2.04 23.63 6.07
N GLY A 240 0.80 24.13 6.10
CA GLY A 240 -0.37 23.32 5.79
C GLY A 240 -0.27 22.69 4.39
N PRO A 241 -1.19 21.78 4.05
CA PRO A 241 -1.20 21.11 2.75
C PRO A 241 -1.14 22.14 1.60
N GLN A 242 0.04 22.30 1.00
CA GLN A 242 0.30 23.29 -0.05
C GLN A 242 -0.43 22.86 -1.30
N LYS A 243 -1.25 23.76 -1.87
CA LYS A 243 -2.09 23.50 -3.05
C LYS A 243 -1.45 23.89 -4.40
N ASN A 244 -0.32 24.61 -4.37
CA ASN A 244 0.20 25.35 -5.52
C ASN A 244 1.75 25.31 -5.56
N LEU A 245 2.36 24.16 -5.81
CA LEU A 245 3.79 24.09 -6.14
C LEU A 245 4.00 23.86 -7.63
N PRO A 246 5.00 24.52 -8.25
CA PRO A 246 5.44 24.20 -9.61
C PRO A 246 5.87 22.75 -9.71
N LEU A 247 5.56 22.11 -10.84
CA LEU A 247 5.93 20.73 -11.11
C LEU A 247 7.32 20.68 -11.73
N ASP A 248 8.20 19.87 -11.16
CA ASP A 248 9.33 19.32 -11.90
C ASP A 248 8.85 17.97 -12.49
N HIS A 249 8.84 17.88 -13.81
CA HIS A 249 8.08 16.87 -14.56
C HIS A 249 8.69 15.46 -14.52
N SER A 250 9.88 15.26 -13.96
CA SER A 250 10.61 14.00 -14.06
C SER A 250 10.47 13.04 -12.87
N GLU A 251 10.09 13.51 -11.68
CA GLU A 251 10.08 12.69 -10.44
C GLU A 251 8.75 12.74 -9.66
N THR A 252 7.67 13.17 -10.31
CA THR A 252 6.37 13.38 -9.65
C THR A 252 5.59 12.08 -9.46
N TRP A 253 4.91 11.94 -8.31
CA TRP A 253 3.99 10.83 -8.05
C TRP A 253 2.57 11.32 -7.80
N CYS A 254 1.61 10.55 -8.30
CA CYS A 254 0.21 10.59 -7.90
C CYS A 254 -0.01 9.54 -6.82
N VAL A 255 -0.52 9.94 -5.64
CA VAL A 255 -0.69 9.03 -4.50
C VAL A 255 -2.10 9.14 -3.92
N GLN A 256 -2.68 8.00 -3.56
CA GLN A 256 -3.92 7.93 -2.79
C GLN A 256 -3.74 7.02 -1.56
N LEU A 257 -4.27 7.45 -0.42
CA LEU A 257 -4.30 6.66 0.81
C LEU A 257 -5.60 5.83 0.89
N PHE A 258 -5.47 4.59 1.35
CA PHE A 258 -6.53 3.60 1.53
C PHE A 258 -6.46 3.00 2.94
N ARG A 259 -7.61 2.54 3.45
CA ARG A 259 -7.74 1.94 4.79
C ARG A 259 -8.71 0.77 4.82
N SER A 260 -8.49 -0.10 5.80
CA SER A 260 -9.49 -1.00 6.34
C SER A 260 -9.75 -0.56 7.77
N ILE A 261 -10.89 0.09 8.04
CA ILE A 261 -11.16 0.64 9.38
C ILE A 261 -12.66 0.87 9.60
N ASP A 262 -13.12 0.81 10.85
CA ASP A 262 -14.53 1.05 11.20
C ASP A 262 -14.73 2.22 12.18
N ASP A 263 -15.98 2.62 12.36
CA ASP A 263 -16.36 3.69 13.31
C ASP A 263 -16.04 3.36 14.77
N GLY A 264 -15.76 2.10 15.11
CA GLY A 264 -15.26 1.69 16.41
C GLY A 264 -13.86 2.24 16.65
N ALA A 265 -13.03 2.28 15.61
CA ALA A 265 -11.63 2.66 15.66
C ALA A 265 -11.35 4.16 15.40
N VAL A 266 -12.27 4.90 14.75
CA VAL A 266 -12.07 6.32 14.41
C VAL A 266 -13.20 7.24 14.83
N VAL A 267 -12.90 8.53 14.97
CA VAL A 267 -13.91 9.60 14.98
C VAL A 267 -14.13 10.17 13.57
N GLY A 268 -15.29 10.81 13.38
CA GLY A 268 -15.59 11.61 12.19
C GLY A 268 -16.48 10.92 11.16
N PHE A 269 -16.60 9.58 11.20
CA PHE A 269 -17.47 8.82 10.28
C PHE A 269 -18.87 9.45 10.26
N PRO A 270 -19.51 9.58 9.09
CA PRO A 270 -20.79 10.28 8.99
C PRO A 270 -21.88 9.45 9.67
N GLU A 271 -22.73 10.09 10.47
CA GLU A 271 -23.83 9.40 11.15
C GLU A 271 -24.97 9.00 10.19
N LYS A 272 -25.12 9.74 9.09
CA LYS A 272 -26.18 9.52 8.10
C LYS A 272 -25.74 8.49 7.06
N ILE A 273 -26.52 7.43 6.90
CA ILE A 273 -26.31 6.36 5.91
C ILE A 273 -26.11 6.91 4.49
N GLU A 274 -26.85 7.96 4.11
CA GLU A 274 -26.71 8.58 2.78
C GLU A 274 -25.34 9.21 2.56
N LEU A 275 -24.77 9.84 3.61
CA LEU A 275 -23.44 10.45 3.54
C LEU A 275 -22.35 9.38 3.61
N ALA A 276 -22.55 8.31 4.38
CA ALA A 276 -21.69 7.14 4.39
C ALA A 276 -21.58 6.50 2.99
N LYS A 277 -22.72 6.27 2.33
CA LYS A 277 -22.76 5.74 0.95
C LYS A 277 -22.04 6.66 -0.06
N LYS A 278 -22.09 7.98 0.12
CA LYS A 278 -21.38 8.96 -0.73
C LYS A 278 -19.86 8.94 -0.54
N LEU A 279 -19.37 8.34 0.55
CA LEU A 279 -17.96 8.15 0.88
C LEU A 279 -17.55 6.68 0.73
N ASP A 280 -18.32 5.91 -0.05
CA ASP A 280 -18.12 4.47 -0.28
C ASP A 280 -17.99 3.65 1.02
N LEU A 281 -18.50 4.16 2.15
CA LEU A 281 -18.57 3.43 3.41
C LEU A 281 -19.72 2.43 3.36
N ILE A 282 -19.43 1.20 3.77
CA ILE A 282 -20.43 0.15 3.93
C ILE A 282 -21.04 0.22 5.32
N SER A 283 -22.31 -0.19 5.41
CA SER A 283 -22.99 -0.39 6.69
C SER A 283 -22.84 -1.84 7.13
N GLY A 284 -22.17 -2.06 8.26
CA GLY A 284 -22.15 -3.31 9.01
C GLY A 284 -23.32 -3.41 10.00
N LYS A 285 -23.20 -4.33 10.98
CA LYS A 285 -24.15 -4.46 12.10
C LYS A 285 -24.00 -3.28 13.06
N ASN A 286 -24.68 -2.17 12.75
CA ASN A 286 -24.67 -0.91 13.49
C ASN A 286 -23.34 -0.14 13.47
N THR A 287 -22.48 -0.40 12.50
CA THR A 287 -21.21 0.31 12.32
C THR A 287 -20.99 0.70 10.87
N PHE A 288 -20.33 1.82 10.62
CA PHE A 288 -19.82 2.16 9.30
C PHE A 288 -18.40 1.63 9.12
N ILE A 289 -18.12 1.09 7.95
CA ILE A 289 -16.89 0.39 7.61
C ILE A 289 -16.29 1.01 6.36
N GLU A 290 -14.99 1.32 6.41
CA GLU A 290 -14.16 1.62 5.25
C GLU A 290 -13.39 0.37 4.85
N GLN A 291 -13.52 -0.04 3.59
CA GLN A 291 -12.82 -1.18 2.97
C GLN A 291 -12.06 -0.73 1.71
N SER A 292 -11.54 0.50 1.73
CA SER A 292 -10.97 1.14 0.55
C SER A 292 -9.68 0.44 0.07
N ILE A 293 -9.00 -0.31 0.93
CA ILE A 293 -7.88 -1.19 0.53
C ILE A 293 -8.36 -2.32 -0.38
N GLN A 294 -9.44 -3.02 -0.01
CA GLN A 294 -9.98 -4.10 -0.83
C GLN A 294 -10.45 -3.55 -2.18
N ASP A 295 -11.09 -2.39 -2.18
CA ASP A 295 -11.49 -1.69 -3.40
C ASP A 295 -10.29 -1.32 -4.28
N ALA A 296 -9.21 -0.82 -3.70
CA ALA A 296 -7.98 -0.49 -4.41
C ALA A 296 -7.36 -1.75 -5.05
N HIS A 297 -7.27 -2.85 -4.29
CA HIS A 297 -6.78 -4.13 -4.80
C HIS A 297 -7.67 -4.67 -5.91
N ILE A 298 -8.99 -4.65 -5.78
CA ILE A 298 -9.91 -5.10 -6.84
C ILE A 298 -9.76 -4.23 -8.09
N ASN A 299 -9.61 -2.92 -7.96
CA ASN A 299 -9.47 -2.03 -9.10
C ASN A 299 -8.10 -2.17 -9.79
N ALA A 300 -7.04 -2.41 -9.02
CA ALA A 300 -5.72 -2.73 -9.55
C ALA A 300 -5.68 -4.16 -10.14
N ILE A 301 -6.38 -5.15 -9.57
CA ILE A 301 -6.46 -6.53 -10.06
C ILE A 301 -7.34 -6.71 -11.27
N ARG A 302 -8.41 -5.92 -11.38
CA ARG A 302 -9.11 -5.72 -12.65
C ARG A 302 -8.18 -5.18 -13.75
N ARG A 303 -6.92 -4.88 -13.40
CA ARG A 303 -5.82 -4.52 -14.28
C ARG A 303 -4.66 -5.55 -14.25
N SER A 304 -4.21 -6.16 -13.13
CA SER A 304 -3.36 -7.39 -13.03
C SER A 304 -3.01 -7.85 -11.57
N LYS A 305 -2.41 -9.05 -11.35
CA LYS A 305 -2.52 -9.91 -10.11
C LYS A 305 -1.22 -10.13 -9.29
N GLU A 306 -1.26 -10.31 -7.94
CA GLU A 306 -0.34 -11.15 -7.05
C GLU A 306 -0.69 -11.18 -5.49
N LEU A 307 -0.20 -12.16 -4.66
CA LEU A 307 -0.51 -12.41 -3.19
C LEU A 307 0.50 -13.29 -2.37
N TYR A 308 0.78 -13.05 -1.04
CA TYR A 308 1.43 -14.01 -0.06
C TYR A 308 1.08 -13.89 1.50
N LEU A 309 1.34 -14.94 2.37
CA LEU A 309 1.11 -15.04 3.87
C LEU A 309 2.01 -16.02 4.75
N GLN A 310 1.84 -16.04 6.11
CA GLN A 310 2.81 -16.25 7.24
C GLN A 310 2.63 -17.43 8.27
N GLY A 311 3.73 -17.96 8.91
CA GLY A 311 3.83 -18.55 10.31
C GLY A 311 4.33 -20.02 10.53
N ILE A 312 4.36 -20.54 11.79
CA ILE A 312 4.89 -21.90 12.19
C ILE A 312 4.18 -23.07 11.46
N PRO A 313 4.83 -23.79 10.54
CA PRO A 313 4.18 -24.69 9.59
C PRO A 313 3.24 -25.74 10.23
N ASP A 314 3.65 -26.36 11.33
CA ASP A 314 2.93 -27.50 11.93
C ASP A 314 1.85 -27.10 12.94
N SER A 315 1.72 -25.81 13.24
CA SER A 315 0.71 -25.37 14.20
C SER A 315 -0.70 -25.42 13.58
N GLY A 316 -1.71 -25.76 14.39
CA GLY A 316 -3.11 -25.80 13.95
C GLY A 316 -3.59 -24.53 13.20
N PRO A 317 -3.28 -23.31 13.69
CA PRO A 317 -3.60 -22.08 12.97
C PRO A 317 -2.95 -21.99 11.58
N ILE A 318 -1.71 -22.43 11.44
CA ILE A 318 -0.96 -22.33 10.20
C ILE A 318 -1.38 -23.39 9.20
N GLN A 319 -1.66 -24.61 9.67
CA GLN A 319 -2.30 -25.64 8.84
C GLN A 319 -3.67 -25.18 8.30
N ALA A 320 -4.46 -24.46 9.10
CA ALA A 320 -5.71 -23.87 8.63
C ALA A 320 -5.48 -22.77 7.57
N ILE A 321 -4.48 -21.90 7.77
CA ILE A 321 -4.09 -20.88 6.79
C ILE A 321 -3.63 -21.54 5.47
N LEU A 322 -2.80 -22.58 5.55
CA LEU A 322 -2.31 -23.33 4.39
C LEU A 322 -3.44 -24.05 3.65
N ASP A 323 -4.45 -24.59 4.34
CA ASP A 323 -5.62 -25.18 3.68
C ASP A 323 -6.43 -24.12 2.92
N TRP A 324 -6.66 -22.94 3.51
CA TRP A 324 -7.34 -21.85 2.80
C TRP A 324 -6.52 -21.34 1.61
N GLN A 325 -5.21 -21.21 1.76
CA GLN A 325 -4.31 -20.88 0.65
C GLN A 325 -4.41 -21.91 -0.47
N ARG A 326 -4.33 -23.21 -0.14
CA ARG A 326 -4.46 -24.31 -1.10
C ARG A 326 -5.80 -24.25 -1.84
N ARG A 327 -6.92 -24.03 -1.14
CA ARG A 327 -8.26 -23.92 -1.75
C ARG A 327 -8.36 -22.74 -2.71
N THR A 328 -7.81 -21.59 -2.32
CA THR A 328 -7.78 -20.38 -3.17
C THR A 328 -6.96 -20.62 -4.43
N ILE A 329 -5.76 -21.19 -4.29
CA ILE A 329 -4.88 -21.53 -5.41
C ILE A 329 -5.56 -22.56 -6.33
N GLU A 330 -6.18 -23.59 -5.77
CA GLU A 330 -6.92 -24.61 -6.52
C GLU A 330 -8.06 -24.00 -7.35
N MET A 331 -8.87 -23.13 -6.74
CA MET A 331 -9.93 -22.39 -7.44
C MET A 331 -9.36 -21.56 -8.60
N MET A 332 -8.30 -20.78 -8.36
CA MET A 332 -7.68 -19.95 -9.39
C MET A 332 -7.11 -20.77 -10.55
N TYR A 333 -6.43 -21.89 -10.27
CA TYR A 333 -5.92 -22.77 -11.32
C TYR A 333 -7.03 -23.47 -12.09
N ARG A 334 -8.15 -23.81 -11.44
CA ARG A 334 -9.33 -24.37 -12.11
C ARG A 334 -9.90 -23.38 -13.13
N ASP A 335 -10.02 -22.11 -12.76
CA ASP A 335 -10.52 -21.06 -13.65
C ASP A 335 -9.58 -20.84 -14.85
N VAL A 336 -8.27 -20.78 -14.61
CA VAL A 336 -7.27 -20.64 -15.68
C VAL A 336 -7.31 -21.86 -16.61
N ALA A 337 -7.29 -23.07 -16.07
CA ALA A 337 -7.33 -24.30 -16.86
C ALA A 337 -8.60 -24.40 -17.71
N GLN A 338 -9.77 -24.05 -17.15
CA GLN A 338 -11.02 -24.04 -17.90
C GLN A 338 -11.00 -23.01 -19.03
N ALA A 339 -10.45 -21.82 -18.78
CA ALA A 339 -10.31 -20.79 -19.82
C ALA A 339 -9.39 -21.22 -20.97
N LEU A 340 -8.28 -21.91 -20.66
CA LEU A 340 -7.37 -22.46 -21.68
C LEU A 340 -8.04 -23.56 -22.51
N GLN A 341 -8.75 -24.48 -21.86
CA GLN A 341 -9.51 -25.54 -22.54
C GLN A 341 -10.59 -24.96 -23.47
N ASN A 342 -11.36 -23.97 -23.00
CA ASN A 342 -12.40 -23.32 -23.79
C ASN A 342 -11.85 -22.59 -25.03
N LYS A 343 -10.57 -22.20 -25.00
CA LYS A 343 -9.88 -21.57 -26.13
C LYS A 343 -9.09 -22.56 -26.99
N GLY A 344 -9.09 -23.85 -26.66
CA GLY A 344 -8.30 -24.87 -27.35
C GLY A 344 -6.80 -24.66 -27.23
N LEU A 345 -6.33 -23.94 -26.19
CA LEU A 345 -4.91 -23.65 -25.99
C LEU A 345 -4.25 -24.80 -25.23
N ASN A 346 -3.15 -25.34 -25.79
CA ASN A 346 -2.33 -26.38 -25.16
C ASN A 346 -1.18 -25.78 -24.34
N SER A 347 -1.50 -24.81 -23.48
CA SER A 347 -0.54 -24.14 -22.60
C SER A 347 -0.68 -24.65 -21.16
N HIS A 348 0.39 -24.56 -20.37
CA HIS A 348 0.32 -24.95 -18.96
C HIS A 348 -0.29 -23.80 -18.14
N PRO A 349 -1.23 -24.02 -17.19
CA PRO A 349 -1.82 -22.94 -16.38
C PRO A 349 -0.80 -22.08 -15.63
N ARG A 350 0.33 -22.68 -15.24
CA ARG A 350 1.49 -21.98 -14.62
C ARG A 350 2.14 -20.91 -15.50
N ASP A 351 1.93 -20.95 -16.81
CA ASP A 351 2.41 -19.89 -17.72
C ASP A 351 1.61 -18.59 -17.57
N TYR A 352 0.45 -18.64 -16.90
CA TYR A 352 -0.47 -17.52 -16.69
C TYR A 352 -0.63 -17.13 -15.21
N LEU A 353 -0.31 -18.03 -14.30
CA LEU A 353 -0.39 -17.83 -12.86
C LEU A 353 0.64 -18.71 -12.16
N ALA A 354 1.65 -18.10 -11.54
CA ALA A 354 2.67 -18.80 -10.80
C ALA A 354 2.68 -18.32 -9.34
N PHE A 355 3.04 -19.22 -8.43
CA PHE A 355 3.21 -18.94 -7.01
C PHE A 355 4.63 -19.31 -6.63
N TYR A 356 5.28 -18.42 -5.88
CA TYR A 356 6.64 -18.57 -5.41
C TYR A 356 6.71 -18.34 -3.90
N CYS A 357 7.78 -18.82 -3.30
CA CYS A 357 8.21 -18.44 -1.96
C CYS A 357 9.71 -18.14 -2.01
N LEU A 358 10.22 -17.47 -0.97
CA LEU A 358 11.65 -17.17 -0.86
C LEU A 358 12.32 -18.13 0.12
N GLY A 359 13.56 -18.49 -0.18
CA GLY A 359 14.38 -19.34 0.67
C GLY A 359 15.85 -19.09 0.40
N ASN A 360 16.65 -19.20 1.45
CA ASN A 360 18.10 -19.09 1.35
C ASN A 360 18.76 -20.42 1.71
N ARG A 361 19.97 -20.61 1.21
CA ARG A 361 20.85 -21.70 1.61
C ARG A 361 22.29 -21.22 1.59
N GLU A 362 22.95 -21.32 2.73
CA GLU A 362 24.33 -20.89 2.89
C GLU A 362 25.30 -22.06 2.80
N THR A 363 26.55 -21.74 2.51
CA THR A 363 27.68 -22.64 2.70
C THR A 363 28.44 -22.18 3.93
N LYS A 364 28.91 -23.13 4.74
CA LYS A 364 29.61 -22.82 5.98
C LYS A 364 30.95 -22.14 5.69
N LYS A 365 31.15 -20.93 6.21
CA LYS A 365 32.40 -20.18 6.15
C LYS A 365 33.25 -20.39 7.41
N THR A 366 34.55 -20.12 7.30
CA THR A 366 35.55 -20.35 8.36
C THR A 366 35.38 -19.45 9.59
N GLU A 367 34.82 -18.24 9.41
CA GLU A 367 34.69 -17.21 10.45
C GLU A 367 33.23 -17.05 10.96
N GLU A 368 32.40 -18.07 10.78
CA GLU A 368 31.00 -18.03 11.25
C GLU A 368 30.88 -18.15 12.77
N TYR A 369 29.81 -17.55 13.30
CA TYR A 369 29.40 -17.69 14.69
C TYR A 369 29.34 -19.17 15.10
N THR A 370 30.03 -19.51 16.19
CA THR A 370 29.99 -20.85 16.76
C THR A 370 29.07 -20.88 17.98
N PRO A 371 27.90 -21.55 17.90
CA PRO A 371 26.96 -21.60 19.01
C PRO A 371 27.51 -22.42 20.18
N LYS A 372 27.15 -22.01 21.41
CA LYS A 372 27.56 -22.66 22.66
C LYS A 372 26.76 -23.94 22.95
N GLU A 373 25.55 -24.01 22.41
CA GLU A 373 24.61 -25.12 22.53
C GLU A 373 24.24 -25.64 21.14
N LYS A 374 23.53 -26.77 21.08
CA LYS A 374 22.99 -27.32 19.84
C LYS A 374 21.52 -27.68 20.02
N PRO A 375 20.69 -27.54 18.96
CA PRO A 375 19.36 -28.10 18.97
C PRO A 375 19.39 -29.64 18.97
N ASP A 376 18.26 -30.25 19.32
CA ASP A 376 18.05 -31.68 19.10
C ASP A 376 18.18 -31.98 17.60
N THR A 377 19.05 -32.92 17.23
CA THR A 377 19.32 -33.30 15.84
C THR A 377 18.10 -33.86 15.12
N ASN A 378 17.13 -34.41 15.85
CA ASN A 378 15.89 -34.95 15.28
C ASN A 378 14.74 -33.93 15.22
N SER A 379 14.97 -32.69 15.63
CA SER A 379 14.01 -31.58 15.48
C SER A 379 14.13 -30.88 14.12
N ASP A 380 13.11 -30.14 13.70
CA ASP A 380 13.20 -29.28 12.50
C ASP A 380 14.31 -28.23 12.62
N TYR A 381 14.58 -27.76 13.84
CA TYR A 381 15.68 -26.86 14.10
C TYR A 381 17.03 -27.52 13.81
N GLY A 382 17.25 -28.74 14.33
CA GLY A 382 18.46 -29.52 14.04
C GLY A 382 18.62 -29.82 12.55
N ARG A 383 17.55 -30.24 11.87
CA ARG A 383 17.55 -30.48 10.41
C ARG A 383 17.86 -29.22 9.61
N SER A 384 17.29 -28.08 9.97
CA SER A 384 17.49 -26.80 9.26
C SER A 384 18.91 -26.28 9.48
N GLN A 385 19.43 -26.40 10.70
CA GLN A 385 20.83 -26.09 11.02
C GLN A 385 21.81 -26.98 10.23
N GLN A 386 21.55 -28.27 10.11
CA GLN A 386 22.42 -29.19 9.36
C GLN A 386 22.35 -28.98 7.85
N SER A 387 21.17 -28.68 7.31
CA SER A 387 20.98 -28.49 5.86
C SER A 387 21.35 -27.08 5.36
N LEU A 388 21.66 -26.18 6.30
CA LEU A 388 22.08 -24.79 6.07
C LEU A 388 21.08 -23.98 5.23
N ARG A 389 19.80 -24.30 5.33
CA ARG A 389 18.73 -23.65 4.57
C ARG A 389 17.55 -23.31 5.46
N PHE A 390 16.87 -22.23 5.10
CA PHE A 390 15.60 -21.84 5.69
C PHE A 390 14.83 -20.93 4.74
N MET A 391 13.53 -20.74 4.98
CA MET A 391 12.76 -19.77 4.22
C MET A 391 13.25 -18.35 4.53
N ILE A 392 13.16 -17.47 3.54
CA ILE A 392 13.16 -16.04 3.78
C ILE A 392 11.69 -15.67 3.94
N TYR A 393 11.36 -15.07 5.07
CA TYR A 393 9.99 -14.76 5.40
C TYR A 393 9.51 -13.56 4.61
N VAL A 394 8.55 -13.78 3.72
CA VAL A 394 7.91 -12.71 2.95
C VAL A 394 6.82 -12.09 3.83
N HIS A 395 7.17 -11.00 4.50
CA HIS A 395 6.26 -10.17 5.27
C HIS A 395 5.61 -9.07 4.41
N SER A 396 6.09 -8.83 3.19
CA SER A 396 5.61 -7.81 2.28
C SER A 396 4.09 -7.83 2.06
N LYS A 397 3.46 -6.65 2.06
CA LYS A 397 2.09 -6.42 1.58
C LYS A 397 2.11 -5.35 0.49
N MET A 398 2.52 -5.79 -0.70
CA MET A 398 2.76 -4.94 -1.86
C MET A 398 2.18 -5.60 -3.11
N MET A 399 1.78 -4.77 -4.08
CA MET A 399 1.39 -5.22 -5.41
C MET A 399 1.87 -4.20 -6.45
N ILE A 400 2.55 -4.66 -7.50
CA ILE A 400 2.89 -3.87 -8.68
C ILE A 400 2.02 -4.35 -9.84
N VAL A 401 1.54 -3.41 -10.65
CA VAL A 401 0.66 -3.63 -11.79
C VAL A 401 1.26 -2.91 -12.98
N ASP A 402 1.51 -3.67 -14.04
CA ASP A 402 1.97 -3.19 -15.36
C ASP A 402 3.24 -2.30 -15.31
N ASP A 403 4.08 -2.44 -14.29
CA ASP A 403 5.23 -1.57 -13.97
C ASP A 403 4.90 -0.06 -13.86
N GLU A 404 3.62 0.29 -13.78
CA GLU A 404 3.12 1.67 -13.77
C GLU A 404 2.42 2.06 -12.46
N TYR A 405 1.88 1.08 -11.72
CA TYR A 405 1.12 1.32 -10.50
C TYR A 405 1.57 0.40 -9.36
N ILE A 406 1.69 0.94 -8.16
CA ILE A 406 2.11 0.22 -6.97
C ILE A 406 1.14 0.44 -5.81
N ILE A 407 0.89 -0.60 -5.01
CA ILE A 407 0.25 -0.51 -3.70
C ILE A 407 1.24 -1.00 -2.64
N ILE A 408 1.43 -0.24 -1.56
CA ILE A 408 2.25 -0.63 -0.40
C ILE A 408 1.45 -0.34 0.88
N GLY A 409 1.42 -1.27 1.83
CA GLY A 409 0.75 -1.04 3.11
C GLY A 409 0.95 -2.16 4.12
N SER A 410 0.03 -2.25 5.07
CA SER A 410 0.01 -3.27 6.12
C SER A 410 -0.94 -4.44 5.82
N ALA A 411 -1.87 -4.26 4.87
CA ALA A 411 -2.97 -5.19 4.63
C ALA A 411 -2.56 -6.46 3.87
N ASN A 412 -2.71 -7.60 4.51
CA ASN A 412 -2.56 -8.91 3.86
C ASN A 412 -3.75 -9.20 2.91
N ILE A 413 -3.59 -10.05 1.90
CA ILE A 413 -4.75 -10.48 1.08
C ILE A 413 -5.42 -11.67 1.76
N ASN A 414 -6.10 -11.36 2.86
CA ASN A 414 -7.02 -12.24 3.56
C ASN A 414 -8.20 -11.42 4.11
N GLU A 415 -9.22 -12.12 4.60
CA GLU A 415 -10.42 -11.47 5.12
C GLU A 415 -10.14 -10.59 6.35
N ARG A 416 -9.12 -10.93 7.15
CA ARG A 416 -8.74 -10.17 8.36
C ARG A 416 -8.32 -8.75 8.01
N SER A 417 -7.52 -8.57 6.96
CA SER A 417 -7.06 -7.25 6.53
C SER A 417 -8.02 -6.59 5.52
N MET A 418 -8.73 -7.35 4.68
CA MET A 418 -9.54 -6.79 3.58
C MET A 418 -10.97 -6.40 3.98
N ALA A 419 -11.52 -6.95 5.07
CA ALA A 419 -12.94 -6.75 5.42
C ALA A 419 -13.30 -5.38 6.00
N GLY A 420 -12.32 -4.54 6.35
CA GLY A 420 -12.54 -3.22 6.95
C GLY A 420 -12.97 -3.20 8.44
N SER A 421 -13.62 -4.27 8.90
CA SER A 421 -14.22 -4.39 10.25
C SER A 421 -13.57 -5.44 11.15
N ARG A 422 -12.36 -5.88 10.78
CA ARG A 422 -11.57 -6.83 11.54
C ARG A 422 -10.31 -6.15 12.06
N ASP A 423 -9.19 -6.27 11.36
CA ASP A 423 -7.98 -5.55 11.73
C ASP A 423 -7.97 -4.19 11.03
N SER A 424 -7.45 -3.17 11.73
CA SER A 424 -7.30 -1.83 11.17
C SER A 424 -6.03 -1.75 10.34
N GLU A 425 -6.14 -1.44 9.05
CA GLU A 425 -5.02 -1.43 8.10
C GLU A 425 -4.90 -0.09 7.37
N ILE A 426 -3.71 0.19 6.84
CA ILE A 426 -3.42 1.35 6.00
C ILE A 426 -2.57 0.94 4.79
N ALA A 427 -2.84 1.55 3.64
CA ALA A 427 -2.04 1.37 2.44
C ALA A 427 -2.04 2.65 1.59
N MET A 428 -1.02 2.82 0.76
CA MET A 428 -1.04 3.79 -0.34
C MET A 428 -1.11 3.04 -1.67
N GLY A 429 -1.67 3.72 -2.68
CA GLY A 429 -1.45 3.36 -4.07
C GLY A 429 -0.92 4.55 -4.84
N ALA A 430 0.01 4.31 -5.76
CA ALA A 430 0.68 5.38 -6.48
C ALA A 430 1.12 4.99 -7.89
N PHE A 431 1.33 6.02 -8.72
CA PHE A 431 1.93 5.93 -10.06
C PHE A 431 2.67 7.23 -10.39
N GLN A 432 3.57 7.18 -11.36
CA GLN A 432 4.22 8.36 -11.92
C GLN A 432 3.53 8.73 -13.24
N PRO A 433 2.98 9.95 -13.39
CA PRO A 433 2.21 10.34 -14.59
C PRO A 433 3.09 10.61 -15.82
N GLY A 434 4.38 10.90 -15.61
CA GLY A 434 5.32 11.28 -16.66
C GLY A 434 5.93 10.10 -17.43
N PHE A 435 5.54 8.86 -17.11
CA PHE A 435 6.08 7.64 -17.70
C PHE A 435 4.98 6.69 -18.18
#